data_AF-A0A317DG20-F1
#
_entry.id   AF-A0A317DG20-F1
#
_cell.length_a   1.000
_cell.length_b   1.000
_cell.length_c   1.000
_cell.angle_alpha   90.00
_cell.angle_beta   90.00
_cell.angle_gamma   90.00
#
_symmetry.space_group_name_H-M   'P 1'
#
loop_
_entity.id
_entity.type
_entity.pdbx_description
1 polymer ?
#
loop_
_entity_poly.entity_id
_entity_poly.type
_entity_poly.pdbx_seq_one_letter_code
_entity_poly.pdbx_strand_id
1 'polypeptide(L)'
;MAHDVAAVRDELAKPPSFSDFEGDLAAAKEHLASAKTNAAKANREQDESSACSDAYSAESDAYSVESDSYSIDSDMSSLTGDIQAAKDAAAQLDRDLSAYQQATAALPGYTPPNAPDADDIKDLLNQVAVKTAAWKRKGASYQAAVAKLLKEARAVAAKSQKDHC
;
A
#
# COMPACT_ATOMS: atom_id res chain seq x y z
N MET A 1 -13.99 0.47 27.54
CA MET A 1 -14.05 -0.92 27.03
C MET A 1 -15.12 -1.22 25.97
N ALA A 2 -16.44 -1.18 26.21
CA ALA A 2 -17.43 -1.50 25.15
C ALA A 2 -17.28 -0.57 23.93
N HIS A 3 -17.00 0.70 24.18
CA HIS A 3 -16.64 1.69 23.16
C HIS A 3 -15.37 1.31 22.38
N ASP A 4 -14.32 0.85 23.05
CA ASP A 4 -13.03 0.54 22.42
C ASP A 4 -13.06 -0.79 21.65
N VAL A 5 -13.84 -1.76 22.11
CA VAL A 5 -14.19 -2.96 21.33
C VAL A 5 -14.90 -2.56 20.04
N ALA A 6 -15.87 -1.63 20.13
CA ALA A 6 -16.56 -1.13 18.94
C ALA A 6 -15.59 -0.38 18.01
N ALA A 7 -14.73 0.49 18.55
CA ALA A 7 -13.72 1.20 17.77
C ALA A 7 -12.79 0.25 17.01
N VAL A 8 -12.24 -0.78 17.69
CA VAL A 8 -11.39 -1.77 17.01
C VAL A 8 -12.17 -2.54 15.94
N ARG A 9 -13.42 -2.92 16.21
CA ARG A 9 -14.27 -3.60 15.21
C ARG A 9 -14.54 -2.70 14.01
N ASP A 10 -14.78 -1.41 14.22
CA ASP A 10 -15.02 -0.43 13.16
C ASP A 10 -13.79 -0.26 12.27
N GLU A 11 -12.59 -0.16 12.85
CA GLU A 11 -11.32 -0.13 12.10
C GLU A 11 -11.13 -1.42 11.28
N LEU A 12 -11.47 -2.59 11.84
CA LEU A 12 -11.36 -3.86 11.11
C LEU A 12 -12.44 -4.11 10.06
N ALA A 13 -13.58 -3.42 10.18
CA ALA A 13 -14.70 -3.48 9.24
C ALA A 13 -14.50 -2.56 8.04
N LYS A 14 -13.60 -1.57 8.13
CA LYS A 14 -13.23 -0.65 7.06
C LYS A 14 -11.79 -0.91 6.61
N PRO A 15 -11.52 -2.04 5.94
CA PRO A 15 -10.17 -2.30 5.45
C PRO A 15 -9.74 -1.21 4.45
N PRO A 16 -8.44 -0.91 4.35
CA PRO A 16 -7.91 -0.01 3.33
C PRO A 16 -8.38 -0.42 1.93
N SER A 17 -8.77 0.55 1.12
CA SER A 17 -8.99 0.31 -0.31
C SER A 17 -7.64 0.09 -1.00
N PHE A 18 -7.61 -0.81 -1.98
CA PHE A 18 -6.45 -1.02 -2.85
C PHE A 18 -6.76 -0.62 -4.30
N SER A 19 -7.90 0.04 -4.56
CA SER A 19 -8.29 0.50 -5.88
C SER A 19 -7.27 1.45 -6.50
N ASP A 20 -6.70 2.33 -5.68
CA ASP A 20 -5.81 3.40 -6.13
C ASP A 20 -4.46 2.78 -6.55
N PHE A 21 -3.89 1.93 -5.69
CA PHE A 21 -2.78 1.05 -6.03
C PHE A 21 -2.99 0.23 -7.32
N GLU A 22 -4.20 -0.31 -7.52
CA GLU A 22 -4.55 -1.09 -8.71
C GLU A 22 -4.61 -0.22 -9.97
N GLY A 23 -5.16 0.99 -9.85
CA GLY A 23 -5.20 2.00 -10.90
C GLY A 23 -3.82 2.47 -11.31
N ASP A 24 -2.99 2.87 -10.35
CA ASP A 24 -1.63 3.34 -10.60
C ASP A 24 -0.75 2.24 -11.19
N LEU A 25 -0.87 1.00 -10.69
CA LEU A 25 -0.13 -0.12 -11.25
C LEU A 25 -0.60 -0.47 -12.67
N ALA A 26 -1.87 -0.27 -12.99
CA ALA A 26 -2.38 -0.43 -14.36
C ALA A 26 -1.82 0.66 -15.29
N ALA A 27 -1.87 1.93 -14.87
CA ALA A 27 -1.29 3.05 -15.59
C ALA A 27 0.22 2.84 -15.85
N ALA A 28 0.98 2.42 -14.84
CA ALA A 28 2.41 2.13 -14.97
C ALA A 28 2.70 1.03 -16.02
N LYS A 29 1.83 0.03 -16.14
CA LYS A 29 1.97 -1.02 -17.16
C LYS A 29 1.67 -0.48 -18.56
N GLU A 30 0.66 0.37 -18.69
CA GLU A 30 0.29 1.01 -19.96
C GLU A 30 1.40 1.95 -20.44
N HIS A 31 1.91 2.82 -19.56
CA HIS A 31 3.03 3.70 -19.87
C HIS A 31 4.29 2.92 -20.24
N LEU A 32 4.62 1.82 -19.54
CA LEU A 32 5.73 0.95 -19.96
C LEU A 32 5.51 0.33 -21.35
N ALA A 33 4.28 -0.07 -21.68
CA ALA A 33 3.95 -0.60 -23.00
C ALA A 33 4.10 0.46 -24.10
N SER A 34 3.70 1.71 -23.83
CA SER A 34 3.94 2.86 -24.72
C SER A 34 5.42 3.14 -24.89
N ALA A 35 6.20 3.17 -23.80
CA ALA A 35 7.65 3.36 -23.85
C ALA A 35 8.34 2.32 -24.74
N LYS A 36 7.96 1.04 -24.60
CA LYS A 36 8.46 -0.04 -25.46
C LYS A 36 8.04 0.13 -26.91
N THR A 37 6.81 0.59 -27.15
CA THR A 37 6.30 0.82 -28.51
C THR A 37 7.08 1.93 -29.20
N ASN A 38 7.31 3.04 -28.51
CA ASN A 38 8.06 4.17 -29.05
C ASN A 38 9.54 3.81 -29.27
N ALA A 39 10.17 3.10 -28.33
CA ALA A 39 11.52 2.58 -28.55
C ALA A 39 11.61 1.59 -29.72
N ALA A 40 10.56 0.78 -29.96
CA ALA A 40 10.50 -0.11 -31.10
C ALA A 40 10.30 0.64 -32.43
N LYS A 41 9.59 1.77 -32.43
CA LYS A 41 9.47 2.64 -33.61
C LYS A 41 10.80 3.32 -33.95
N ALA A 42 11.49 3.88 -32.95
CA ALA A 42 12.82 4.49 -33.14
C ALA A 42 13.79 3.55 -33.88
N ASN A 43 13.78 2.25 -33.55
CA ASN A 43 14.60 1.23 -34.23
C ASN A 43 14.24 0.95 -35.70
N ARG A 44 13.08 1.42 -36.18
CA ARG A 44 12.57 1.20 -37.55
C ARG A 44 12.63 2.47 -38.39
N GLU A 45 12.89 3.62 -37.77
CA GLU A 45 13.03 4.87 -38.48
C GLU A 45 14.26 4.84 -39.39
N GLN A 46 14.13 5.45 -40.56
CA GLN A 46 15.20 5.51 -41.56
C GLN A 46 16.01 6.80 -41.47
N ASP A 47 15.43 7.84 -40.86
CA ASP A 47 16.10 9.10 -40.60
C ASP A 47 16.39 9.28 -39.11
N GLU A 48 17.56 9.85 -38.81
CA GLU A 48 18.07 10.04 -37.46
C GLU A 48 17.18 10.97 -36.62
N SER A 49 16.57 11.98 -37.24
CA SER A 49 15.72 12.94 -36.52
C SER A 49 14.44 12.30 -36.01
N SER A 50 13.76 11.48 -36.83
CA SER A 50 12.56 10.74 -36.43
C SER A 50 12.90 9.68 -35.40
N ALA A 51 14.01 8.95 -35.59
CA ALA A 51 14.49 7.96 -34.62
C ALA A 51 14.71 8.60 -33.24
N CYS A 52 15.37 9.77 -33.20
CA CYS A 52 15.60 10.49 -31.95
C CYS A 52 14.29 11.01 -31.34
N SER A 53 13.35 11.51 -32.15
CA SER A 53 12.03 11.96 -31.66
C SER A 53 11.24 10.82 -31.00
N ASP A 54 11.25 9.63 -31.59
CA ASP A 54 10.60 8.45 -30.99
C ASP A 54 11.32 7.97 -29.73
N ALA A 55 12.66 8.07 -29.69
CA ALA A 55 13.43 7.80 -28.48
C ALA A 55 13.07 8.77 -27.33
N TYR A 56 12.84 10.06 -27.63
CA TYR A 56 12.35 11.02 -26.64
C TYR A 56 10.94 10.71 -26.16
N SER A 57 10.08 10.23 -27.07
CA SER A 57 8.73 9.79 -26.70
C SER A 57 8.79 8.59 -25.74
N ALA A 58 9.71 7.64 -25.97
CA ALA A 58 9.94 6.53 -25.06
C ALA A 58 10.46 6.98 -23.68
N GLU A 59 11.30 8.01 -23.64
CA GLU A 59 11.76 8.64 -22.40
C GLU A 59 10.60 9.31 -21.64
N SER A 60 9.76 10.06 -22.34
CA SER A 60 8.57 10.70 -21.76
C SER A 60 7.63 9.66 -21.12
N ASP A 61 7.36 8.55 -21.79
CA ASP A 61 6.54 7.48 -21.23
C ASP A 61 7.20 6.83 -20.00
N ALA A 62 8.53 6.71 -19.99
CA ALA A 62 9.26 6.21 -18.81
C ALA A 62 9.17 7.17 -17.62
N TYR A 63 9.13 8.49 -17.84
CA TYR A 63 8.82 9.46 -16.79
C TYR A 63 7.39 9.33 -16.27
N SER A 64 6.43 8.98 -17.11
CA SER A 64 5.06 8.69 -16.65
C SER A 64 5.02 7.47 -15.71
N VAL A 65 5.77 6.40 -16.01
CA VAL A 65 5.93 5.25 -15.08
C VAL A 65 6.53 5.69 -13.75
N GLU A 66 7.47 6.64 -13.76
CA GLU A 66 8.03 7.22 -12.54
C GLU A 66 6.98 8.00 -11.75
N SER A 67 6.14 8.78 -12.43
CA SER A 67 5.01 9.47 -11.81
C SER A 67 4.05 8.50 -11.12
N ASP A 68 3.68 7.40 -11.79
CA ASP A 68 2.80 6.38 -11.21
C ASP A 68 3.44 5.70 -9.99
N SER A 69 4.78 5.55 -9.99
CA SER A 69 5.52 5.06 -8.82
C SER A 69 5.41 6.01 -7.62
N TYR A 70 5.41 7.32 -7.84
CA TYR A 70 5.19 8.29 -6.76
C TYR A 70 3.76 8.26 -6.22
N SER A 71 2.77 8.03 -7.08
CA SER A 71 1.38 7.83 -6.65
C SER A 71 1.26 6.60 -5.73
N ILE A 72 1.89 5.47 -6.08
CA ILE A 72 1.93 4.28 -5.22
C ILE A 72 2.61 4.56 -3.87
N ASP A 73 3.66 5.38 -3.83
CA ASP A 73 4.29 5.77 -2.55
C ASP A 73 3.38 6.68 -1.70
N SER A 74 2.56 7.52 -2.34
CA SER A 74 1.50 8.29 -1.67
C SER A 74 0.45 7.36 -1.07
N ASP A 75 -0.04 6.38 -1.83
CA ASP A 75 -1.01 5.39 -1.37
C ASP A 75 -0.46 4.55 -0.20
N MET A 76 0.83 4.23 -0.22
CA MET A 76 1.50 3.57 0.91
C MET A 76 1.51 4.40 2.18
N SER A 77 1.56 5.73 2.06
CA SER A 77 1.49 6.64 3.20
C SER A 77 0.10 6.61 3.83
N SER A 78 -0.95 6.64 3.00
CA SER A 78 -2.34 6.47 3.44
C SER A 78 -2.56 5.12 4.13
N LEU A 79 -2.10 4.02 3.50
CA LEU A 79 -2.17 2.68 4.07
C LEU A 79 -1.45 2.57 5.43
N THR A 80 -0.32 3.27 5.58
CA THR A 80 0.42 3.31 6.85
C THR A 80 -0.40 4.01 7.94
N GLY A 81 -1.14 5.07 7.58
CA GLY A 81 -2.09 5.75 8.46
C GLY A 81 -3.20 4.81 8.97
N ASP A 82 -3.84 4.07 8.06
CA ASP A 82 -4.91 3.12 8.42
C ASP A 82 -4.39 2.00 9.33
N ILE A 83 -3.20 1.46 9.03
CA ILE A 83 -2.55 0.46 9.89
C ILE A 83 -2.28 1.03 11.28
N GLN A 84 -1.86 2.28 11.38
CA GLN A 84 -1.57 2.91 12.66
C GLN A 84 -2.84 3.15 13.48
N ALA A 85 -3.91 3.63 12.85
CA ALA A 85 -5.21 3.82 13.49
C ALA A 85 -5.73 2.51 14.12
N ALA A 86 -5.70 1.40 13.37
CA ALA A 86 -6.10 0.09 13.88
C ALA A 86 -5.23 -0.38 15.07
N LYS A 87 -3.92 -0.11 15.03
CA LYS A 87 -3.00 -0.45 16.13
C LYS A 87 -3.22 0.41 17.37
N ASP A 88 -3.51 1.68 17.20
CA ASP A 88 -3.75 2.60 18.32
C ASP A 88 -5.06 2.23 19.04
N ALA A 89 -6.11 1.91 18.27
CA ALA A 89 -7.36 1.38 18.83
C ALA A 89 -7.14 0.09 19.61
N ALA A 90 -6.34 -0.84 19.07
CA ALA A 90 -5.99 -2.09 19.74
C ALA A 90 -5.19 -1.85 21.03
N ALA A 91 -4.21 -0.96 21.00
CA ALA A 91 -3.40 -0.61 22.17
C ALA A 91 -4.23 0.03 23.28
N GLN A 92 -5.25 0.83 22.93
CA GLN A 92 -6.18 1.37 23.92
C GLN A 92 -7.05 0.26 24.53
N LEU A 93 -7.58 -0.65 23.71
CA LEU A 93 -8.37 -1.78 24.20
C LEU A 93 -7.58 -2.69 25.15
N ASP A 94 -6.30 -2.94 24.86
CA ASP A 94 -5.40 -3.73 25.71
C ASP A 94 -5.13 -3.07 27.08
N ARG A 95 -4.95 -1.74 27.11
CA ARG A 95 -4.83 -0.96 28.35
C ARG A 95 -6.11 -1.04 29.18
N ASP A 96 -7.27 -0.91 28.54
CA ASP A 96 -8.58 -1.01 29.17
C ASP A 96 -8.80 -2.41 29.80
N LEU A 97 -8.45 -3.47 29.07
CA LEU A 97 -8.52 -4.85 29.58
C LEU A 97 -7.63 -5.03 30.81
N SER A 98 -6.40 -4.52 30.75
CA SER A 98 -5.45 -4.58 31.87
C SER A 98 -5.98 -3.85 33.11
N ALA A 99 -6.54 -2.65 32.93
CA ALA A 99 -7.13 -1.87 34.02
C ALA A 99 -8.34 -2.58 34.65
N TYR A 100 -9.19 -3.21 33.83
CA TYR A 100 -10.31 -4.02 34.30
C TYR A 100 -9.86 -5.24 35.12
N GLN A 101 -8.83 -5.96 34.65
CA GLN A 101 -8.27 -7.10 35.38
C GLN A 101 -7.69 -6.69 36.74
N GLN A 102 -7.03 -5.54 36.82
CA GLN A 102 -6.52 -5.00 38.09
C GLN A 102 -7.66 -4.61 39.04
N ALA A 103 -8.71 -3.94 38.53
CA ALA A 103 -9.86 -3.53 39.34
C ALA A 103 -10.63 -4.74 39.90
N THR A 104 -10.81 -5.80 39.09
CA THR A 104 -11.47 -7.04 39.53
C THR A 104 -10.64 -7.80 40.55
N ALA A 105 -9.31 -7.84 40.40
CA ALA A 105 -8.42 -8.44 41.40
C ALA A 105 -8.44 -7.68 42.75
N ALA A 106 -8.65 -6.36 42.72
CA ALA A 106 -8.73 -5.51 43.92
C ALA A 106 -10.07 -5.61 44.66
N LEU A 107 -11.11 -6.22 44.06
CA LEU A 107 -12.45 -6.35 44.63
C LEU A 107 -12.89 -7.83 44.73
N PRO A 108 -12.35 -8.60 45.70
CA PRO A 108 -12.69 -10.01 45.85
C PRO A 108 -14.20 -10.23 46.05
N GLY A 109 -14.80 -11.09 45.24
CA GLY A 109 -16.22 -11.44 45.31
C GLY A 109 -17.17 -10.47 44.59
N TYR A 110 -16.68 -9.35 44.05
CA TYR A 110 -17.45 -8.49 43.16
C TYR A 110 -17.29 -8.95 41.71
N THR A 111 -18.42 -9.27 41.06
CA THR A 111 -18.45 -9.49 39.60
C THR A 111 -19.15 -8.30 38.95
N PRO A 112 -18.45 -7.50 38.13
CA PRO A 112 -19.07 -6.38 37.45
C PRO A 112 -20.20 -6.87 36.53
N PRO A 113 -21.37 -6.20 36.52
CA PRO A 113 -22.37 -6.46 35.50
C PRO A 113 -21.80 -6.11 34.12
N ASN A 114 -22.05 -6.96 33.12
CA ASN A 114 -21.50 -6.85 31.76
C ASN A 114 -19.97 -6.92 31.72
N ALA A 115 -19.40 -7.89 32.45
CA ALA A 115 -17.98 -8.21 32.37
C ALA A 115 -17.57 -8.43 30.89
N PRO A 116 -16.54 -7.71 30.41
CA PRO A 116 -15.96 -7.98 29.10
C PRO A 116 -15.41 -9.40 29.03
N ASP A 117 -15.66 -10.08 27.92
CA ASP A 117 -15.03 -11.37 27.64
C ASP A 117 -13.56 -11.14 27.24
N ALA A 118 -12.66 -11.57 28.13
CA ALA A 118 -11.23 -11.36 27.96
C ALA A 118 -10.65 -12.18 26.80
N ASP A 119 -11.25 -13.33 26.48
CA ASP A 119 -10.79 -14.17 25.38
C ASP A 119 -11.28 -13.60 24.04
N ASP A 120 -12.51 -13.10 23.97
CA ASP A 120 -12.99 -12.33 22.81
C ASP A 120 -12.11 -11.10 22.52
N ILE A 121 -11.67 -10.39 23.56
CA ILE A 121 -10.79 -9.22 23.40
C ILE A 121 -9.41 -9.65 22.89
N LYS A 122 -8.81 -10.70 23.46
CA LYS A 122 -7.52 -11.22 22.96
C LYS A 122 -7.62 -11.66 21.50
N ASP A 123 -8.71 -12.32 21.13
CA ASP A 123 -8.97 -12.71 19.75
C ASP A 123 -9.11 -11.51 18.83
N LEU A 124 -9.76 -10.44 19.29
CA LEU A 124 -9.87 -9.20 18.54
C LEU A 124 -8.51 -8.52 18.34
N LEU A 125 -7.67 -8.46 19.39
CA LEU A 125 -6.29 -7.93 19.30
C LEU A 125 -5.43 -8.76 18.33
N ASN A 126 -5.55 -10.08 18.37
CA ASN A 126 -4.88 -10.98 17.43
C ASN A 126 -5.33 -10.72 15.99
N GLN A 127 -6.63 -10.50 15.76
CA GLN A 127 -7.15 -10.17 14.44
C GLN A 127 -6.58 -8.86 13.90
N VAL A 128 -6.39 -7.84 14.74
CA VAL A 128 -5.72 -6.59 14.34
C VAL A 128 -4.30 -6.87 13.86
N ALA A 129 -3.52 -7.65 14.63
CA ALA A 129 -2.16 -7.99 14.24
C ALA A 129 -2.11 -8.75 12.89
N VAL A 130 -3.00 -9.73 12.70
CA VAL A 130 -3.07 -10.53 11.47
C VAL A 130 -3.48 -9.67 10.26
N LYS A 131 -4.54 -8.88 10.39
CA LYS A 131 -5.07 -8.06 9.30
C LYS A 131 -4.12 -6.94 8.89
N THR A 132 -3.58 -6.18 9.84
CA THR A 132 -2.62 -5.11 9.54
C THR A 132 -1.33 -5.65 8.90
N ALA A 133 -0.87 -6.84 9.31
CA ALA A 133 0.24 -7.51 8.65
C ALA A 133 -0.11 -7.93 7.21
N ALA A 134 -1.33 -8.39 6.96
CA ALA A 134 -1.79 -8.72 5.61
C ALA A 134 -1.88 -7.48 4.72
N TRP A 135 -2.41 -6.36 5.23
CA TRP A 135 -2.49 -5.10 4.50
C TRP A 135 -1.09 -4.58 4.14
N LYS A 136 -0.15 -4.59 5.10
CA LYS A 136 1.25 -4.22 4.87
C LYS A 136 1.90 -5.07 3.78
N ARG A 137 1.71 -6.40 3.81
CA ARG A 137 2.23 -7.29 2.78
C ARG A 137 1.64 -6.99 1.41
N LYS A 138 0.34 -6.70 1.34
CA LYS A 138 -0.33 -6.34 0.08
C LYS A 138 0.21 -5.02 -0.48
N GLY A 139 0.31 -3.96 0.33
CA GLY A 139 0.94 -2.69 -0.07
C GLY A 139 2.38 -2.86 -0.58
N ALA A 140 3.21 -3.60 0.16
CA ALA A 140 4.58 -3.89 -0.25
C ALA A 140 4.68 -4.64 -1.60
N SER A 141 3.66 -5.44 -1.95
CA SER A 141 3.63 -6.12 -3.26
C SER A 141 3.42 -5.15 -4.43
N TYR A 142 2.65 -4.06 -4.25
CA TYR A 142 2.50 -3.01 -5.25
C TYR A 142 3.79 -2.21 -5.42
N GLN A 143 4.44 -1.81 -4.33
CA GLN A 143 5.74 -1.14 -4.39
C GLN A 143 6.79 -1.99 -5.13
N ALA A 144 6.86 -3.30 -4.83
CA ALA A 144 7.77 -4.20 -5.51
C ALA A 144 7.43 -4.34 -7.01
N ALA A 145 6.14 -4.39 -7.35
CA ALA A 145 5.69 -4.48 -8.73
C ALA A 145 6.05 -3.22 -9.52
N VAL A 146 5.74 -2.01 -9.01
CA VAL A 146 6.05 -0.77 -9.72
C VAL A 146 7.56 -0.50 -9.79
N ALA A 147 8.33 -0.85 -8.76
CA ALA A 147 9.80 -0.74 -8.82
C ALA A 147 10.40 -1.57 -9.96
N LYS A 148 9.83 -2.75 -10.26
CA LYS A 148 10.24 -3.56 -11.41
C LYS A 148 9.89 -2.87 -12.73
N LEU A 149 8.69 -2.32 -12.86
CA LEU A 149 8.24 -1.61 -14.06
C LEU A 149 9.09 -0.36 -14.31
N LEU A 150 9.36 0.43 -13.26
CA LEU A 150 10.20 1.63 -13.34
C LEU A 150 11.62 1.31 -13.80
N LYS A 151 12.23 0.25 -13.24
CA LYS A 151 13.55 -0.21 -13.69
C LYS A 151 13.55 -0.59 -15.16
N GLU A 152 12.49 -1.28 -15.62
CA GLU A 152 12.35 -1.69 -17.01
C GLU A 152 12.13 -0.49 -17.94
N ALA A 153 11.27 0.46 -17.56
CA ALA A 153 10.98 1.68 -18.31
C ALA A 153 12.25 2.52 -18.49
N ARG A 154 13.01 2.74 -17.41
CA ARG A 154 14.31 3.45 -17.46
C ARG A 154 15.31 2.75 -18.37
N ALA A 155 15.37 1.42 -18.34
CA ALA A 155 16.27 0.67 -19.21
C ALA A 155 15.88 0.78 -20.70
N VAL A 156 14.58 0.73 -21.00
CA VAL A 156 14.06 0.92 -22.37
C VAL A 156 14.38 2.32 -22.88
N ALA A 157 14.05 3.35 -22.10
CA ALA A 157 14.32 4.74 -22.45
C ALA A 157 15.81 5.01 -22.64
N ALA A 158 16.65 4.62 -21.67
CA ALA A 158 18.10 4.85 -21.73
C ALA A 158 18.76 4.16 -22.93
N LYS A 159 18.31 2.93 -23.26
CA LYS A 159 18.79 2.24 -24.46
C LYS A 159 18.36 2.97 -25.73
N SER A 160 17.08 3.34 -25.84
CA SER A 160 16.55 4.02 -27.02
C SER A 160 17.24 5.36 -27.25
N GLN A 161 17.44 6.14 -26.20
CA GLN A 161 18.17 7.42 -26.25
C GLN A 161 19.61 7.22 -26.72
N LYS A 162 20.34 6.29 -26.12
CA LYS A 162 21.74 6.02 -26.47
C LYS A 162 21.90 5.56 -27.93
N ASP A 163 20.97 4.78 -28.43
CA ASP A 163 21.06 4.19 -29.76
C ASP A 163 20.69 5.21 -30.88
N HIS A 164 19.95 6.29 -30.55
CA HIS A 164 19.28 7.13 -31.55
C HIS A 164 19.42 8.66 -31.41
N CYS A 165 20.09 9.22 -30.38
CA CYS A 165 20.14 10.70 -30.13
C CYS A 165 21.53 11.34 -29.91
#